data_AF-A0A2D6RMQ0-F1
#
_entry.id   AF-A0A2D6RMQ0-F1
#
_cell.length_a   1.000
_cell.length_b   1.000
_cell.length_c   1.000
_cell.angle_alpha   90.00
_cell.angle_beta   90.00
_cell.angle_gamma   90.00
#
_symmetry.space_group_name_H-M   'P 1'
#
loop_
_entity.id
_entity.type
_entity.pdbx_description
1 polymer ?
#
loop_
_entity_poly.entity_id
_entity_poly.type
_entity_poly.pdbx_seq_one_letter_code
_entity_poly.pdbx_strand_id
1 'polypeptide(L)'
;MASILDIGLLEYFTPVFVFALVWVITLAILEKTKLFGDNSAIHWVISFCMAVLVVVIPGLSDVVKIITPWFVVLFIFITFLVLIFLFMGVKGDTIAGVFGKNQFVIWVVILVALGIFGYAMMQVYGDAVHNITNPEDESNLNSQIGQILFHPKVMAMALILVISGLIVRFVSATR
;
A
#
# COMPACT_ATOMS: atom_id res chain seq x y z
N MET A 1 7.24 18.38 6.29
CA MET A 1 6.65 19.73 6.25
C MET A 1 5.31 19.60 6.96
N ALA A 2 5.06 20.39 8.02
CA ALA A 2 3.83 20.27 8.80
C ALA A 2 2.63 20.43 7.86
N SER A 3 1.90 19.33 7.67
CA SER A 3 0.64 19.35 6.92
C SER A 3 -0.42 19.97 7.82
N ILE A 4 -1.51 20.49 7.25
CA ILE A 4 -2.67 20.98 8.03
C ILE A 4 -3.26 19.85 8.92
N LEU A 5 -2.86 18.60 8.68
CA LEU A 5 -3.15 17.41 9.49
C LEU A 5 -2.34 17.29 10.79
N ASP A 6 -1.32 18.13 11.00
CA ASP A 6 -0.44 18.15 12.20
C ASP A 6 -1.07 18.94 13.36
N ILE A 7 -2.32 19.39 13.20
CA ILE A 7 -3.14 19.95 14.28
C ILE A 7 -3.49 18.77 15.20
N GLY A 8 -2.92 18.73 16.40
CA GLY A 8 -2.86 17.54 17.28
C GLY A 8 -4.14 16.75 17.59
N LEU A 9 -5.32 17.23 17.19
CA LEU A 9 -6.56 16.43 17.18
C LEU A 9 -6.62 15.43 16.02
N LEU A 10 -6.17 15.82 14.82
CA LEU A 10 -6.19 14.99 13.60
C LEU A 10 -5.13 13.89 13.63
N GLU A 11 -4.02 14.13 14.33
CA GLU A 11 -2.97 13.13 14.55
C GLU A 11 -3.52 11.90 15.29
N TYR A 12 -4.38 12.12 16.29
CA TYR A 12 -5.07 11.03 17.02
C TYR A 12 -5.99 10.20 16.12
N PHE A 13 -6.63 10.82 15.14
CA PHE A 13 -7.50 10.13 14.17
C PHE A 13 -6.76 9.59 12.95
N THR A 14 -5.46 9.84 12.81
CA THR A 14 -4.68 9.41 11.63
C THR A 14 -4.76 7.90 11.40
N PRO A 15 -4.63 7.02 12.42
CA PRO A 15 -4.79 5.58 12.22
C PRO A 15 -6.19 5.20 11.69
N VAL A 16 -7.23 5.90 12.14
CA VAL A 16 -8.61 5.67 11.69
C VAL A 16 -8.81 6.10 10.24
N PHE A 17 -8.19 7.23 9.83
CA PHE A 17 -8.21 7.67 8.45
C PHE A 17 -7.44 6.73 7.52
N VAL A 18 -6.24 6.29 7.92
CA VAL A 18 -5.45 5.30 7.18
C VAL A 18 -6.26 4.01 7.02
N PHE A 19 -6.89 3.54 8.10
CA PHE A 19 -7.76 2.37 8.07
C PHE A 19 -8.91 2.54 7.06
N ALA A 20 -9.68 3.62 7.17
CA ALA A 20 -10.85 3.85 6.33
C ALA A 20 -10.48 3.97 4.84
N LEU A 21 -9.39 4.68 4.54
CA LEU A 21 -8.93 4.88 3.17
C LEU A 21 -8.50 3.55 2.53
N VAL A 22 -7.67 2.77 3.23
CA VAL A 22 -7.20 1.47 2.74
C VAL A 22 -8.37 0.51 2.57
N TRP A 23 -9.29 0.50 3.52
CA TRP A 23 -10.48 -0.34 3.47
C TRP A 23 -11.35 -0.04 2.25
N VAL A 24 -11.72 1.23 2.05
CA VAL A 24 -12.57 1.65 0.93
C VAL A 24 -11.90 1.38 -0.42
N ILE A 25 -10.61 1.68 -0.55
CA ILE A 25 -9.88 1.43 -1.80
C ILE A 25 -9.80 -0.08 -2.09
N THR A 26 -9.46 -0.88 -1.09
CA THR A 26 -9.34 -2.33 -1.25
C THR A 26 -10.70 -2.93 -1.58
N LEU A 27 -11.76 -2.51 -0.90
CA LEU A 27 -13.13 -2.92 -1.18
C LEU A 27 -13.54 -2.57 -2.62
N ALA A 28 -13.30 -1.33 -3.06
CA ALA A 28 -13.62 -0.90 -4.41
C ALA A 28 -12.87 -1.70 -5.49
N ILE A 29 -11.60 -2.04 -5.24
CA ILE A 29 -10.83 -2.91 -6.14
C ILE A 29 -11.42 -4.31 -6.17
N LEU A 30 -11.75 -4.90 -5.02
CA LEU A 30 -12.32 -6.25 -4.93
C LEU A 30 -13.70 -6.33 -5.61
N GLU A 31 -14.56 -5.33 -5.41
CA GLU A 31 -15.87 -5.29 -6.06
C GLU A 31 -15.78 -5.13 -7.57
N LYS A 32 -14.82 -4.33 -8.07
CA LYS A 32 -14.62 -4.16 -9.52
C LYS A 32 -13.98 -5.38 -10.18
N THR A 33 -13.06 -6.05 -9.48
CA THR A 33 -12.32 -7.20 -10.02
C THR A 33 -13.04 -8.53 -9.80
N LYS A 34 -13.96 -8.61 -8.84
CA LYS A 34 -14.74 -9.81 -8.48
C LYS A 34 -13.87 -11.05 -8.28
N LEU A 35 -12.65 -10.87 -7.76
CA LEU A 35 -11.65 -11.95 -7.61
C LEU A 35 -12.16 -13.13 -6.76
N PHE A 36 -13.08 -12.87 -5.82
CA PHE A 36 -13.65 -13.87 -4.92
C PHE A 36 -15.13 -14.16 -5.20
N GLY A 37 -15.58 -13.89 -6.44
CA GLY A 37 -16.96 -14.08 -6.88
C GLY A 37 -17.85 -12.87 -6.61
N ASP A 38 -19.17 -13.08 -6.65
CA ASP A 38 -20.18 -12.02 -6.45
C ASP A 38 -20.61 -11.85 -4.98
N ASN A 39 -19.95 -12.53 -4.04
CA ASN A 39 -20.31 -12.43 -2.64
C ASN A 39 -19.72 -11.16 -1.99
N SER A 40 -20.52 -10.09 -1.98
CA SER A 40 -20.15 -8.78 -1.41
C SER A 40 -19.70 -8.89 0.06
N ALA A 41 -20.24 -9.82 0.84
CA ALA A 41 -19.82 -10.02 2.24
C ALA A 41 -18.35 -10.47 2.35
N ILE A 42 -17.89 -11.31 1.41
CA ILE A 42 -16.49 -11.77 1.38
C ILE A 42 -15.55 -10.60 1.06
N HIS A 43 -15.92 -9.73 0.12
CA HIS A 43 -15.14 -8.54 -0.22
C HIS A 43 -15.00 -7.58 0.97
N TRP A 44 -16.08 -7.41 1.74
CA TRP A 44 -16.08 -6.62 2.97
C TRP A 44 -15.12 -7.16 4.03
N VAL A 45 -15.17 -8.46 4.30
CA VAL A 45 -14.31 -9.08 5.33
C VAL A 45 -12.84 -9.03 4.91
N ILE A 46 -12.53 -9.35 3.65
CA ILE A 46 -11.14 -9.34 3.16
C ILE A 46 -10.56 -7.93 3.17
N SER A 47 -11.29 -6.96 2.64
CA SER A 47 -10.85 -5.56 2.63
C SER A 47 -10.66 -5.01 4.05
N PHE A 48 -11.52 -5.39 5.00
CA PHE A 48 -11.39 -5.02 6.41
C PHE A 48 -10.11 -5.61 7.01
N CYS A 49 -9.86 -6.91 6.84
CA CYS A 49 -8.65 -7.58 7.32
C CYS A 49 -7.38 -6.93 6.72
N MET A 50 -7.39 -6.62 5.43
CA MET A 50 -6.28 -5.94 4.75
C MET A 50 -6.03 -4.55 5.33
N ALA A 51 -7.08 -3.78 5.61
CA ALA A 51 -6.94 -2.46 6.22
C ALA A 51 -6.35 -2.55 7.64
N VAL A 52 -6.78 -3.52 8.46
CA VAL A 52 -6.18 -3.75 9.78
C VAL A 52 -4.69 -4.08 9.65
N LEU A 53 -4.31 -4.97 8.72
CA LEU A 53 -2.90 -5.33 8.50
C LEU A 53 -2.05 -4.12 8.11
N VAL A 54 -2.55 -3.28 7.20
CA VAL A 54 -1.83 -2.08 6.76
C VAL A 54 -1.64 -1.07 7.89
N VAL A 55 -2.63 -0.91 8.77
CA VAL A 55 -2.52 -0.01 9.94
C VAL A 55 -1.49 -0.52 10.94
N VAL A 56 -1.39 -1.84 11.13
CA VAL A 56 -0.44 -2.46 12.07
C VAL A 56 1.00 -2.36 11.57
N ILE A 57 1.22 -2.35 10.25
CA ILE A 57 2.55 -2.29 9.64
C ILE A 57 3.00 -0.82 9.50
N PRO A 58 4.00 -0.35 10.27
CA PRO A 58 4.36 1.08 10.32
C PRO A 58 4.74 1.65 8.94
N GLY A 59 5.55 0.91 8.16
CA GLY A 59 5.96 1.36 6.83
C GLY A 59 4.79 1.52 5.86
N LEU A 60 3.79 0.64 5.90
CA LEU A 60 2.61 0.78 5.05
C LEU A 60 1.71 1.93 5.53
N SER A 61 1.57 2.10 6.85
CA SER A 61 0.85 3.23 7.43
C SER A 61 1.46 4.57 7.00
N ASP A 62 2.79 4.68 7.00
CA ASP A 62 3.48 5.91 6.61
C ASP A 62 3.32 6.20 5.10
N VAL A 63 3.34 5.18 4.24
CA VAL A 63 3.01 5.34 2.81
C VAL A 63 1.60 5.92 2.66
N VAL A 64 0.61 5.39 3.38
CA VAL A 64 -0.77 5.88 3.29
C VAL A 64 -0.89 7.31 3.82
N LYS A 65 -0.20 7.66 4.91
CA LYS A 65 -0.16 9.05 5.43
C LYS A 65 0.37 10.03 4.40
N ILE A 66 1.39 9.64 3.62
CA ILE A 66 1.95 10.47 2.56
C ILE A 66 0.96 10.60 1.39
N ILE A 67 0.28 9.52 1.00
CA ILE A 67 -0.66 9.51 -0.14
C ILE A 67 -1.95 10.28 0.18
N THR A 68 -2.41 10.22 1.43
CA THR A 68 -3.73 10.75 1.84
C THR A 68 -3.95 12.22 1.47
N PRO A 69 -3.03 13.18 1.79
CA PRO A 69 -3.18 14.57 1.38
C PRO A 69 -3.32 14.75 -0.13
N TRP A 70 -2.55 14.00 -0.93
CA TRP A 70 -2.60 14.09 -2.39
C TRP A 70 -3.93 13.60 -2.95
N PHE A 71 -4.49 12.55 -2.35
CA PHE A 71 -5.83 12.07 -2.72
C PHE A 71 -6.91 13.10 -2.38
N VAL A 72 -6.81 13.78 -1.23
CA VAL A 72 -7.73 14.86 -0.86
C VAL A 72 -7.65 16.02 -1.85
N VAL A 73 -6.44 16.45 -2.21
CA VAL A 73 -6.22 17.51 -3.22
C VAL A 73 -6.80 17.10 -4.57
N LEU A 74 -6.56 15.86 -5.02
CA LEU A 74 -7.10 15.33 -6.28
C LEU A 74 -8.63 15.28 -6.25
N PHE A 75 -9.23 14.85 -5.14
CA PHE A 75 -10.67 14.82 -4.97
C PHE A 75 -11.30 16.21 -5.02
N ILE A 76 -10.70 17.18 -4.33
CA ILE A 76 -11.12 18.59 -4.36
C ILE A 76 -11.01 19.13 -5.80
N PHE A 77 -9.90 18.85 -6.49
CA PHE A 77 -9.69 19.27 -7.87
C PHE A 77 -10.74 18.70 -8.83
N ILE A 78 -11.03 17.40 -8.76
CA ILE A 78 -12.07 16.76 -9.57
C ILE A 78 -13.43 17.39 -9.26
N THR A 79 -13.74 17.64 -7.98
CA THR A 79 -15.00 18.27 -7.57
C THR A 79 -15.14 19.67 -8.16
N PHE A 80 -14.10 20.50 -8.11
CA PHE A 80 -14.09 21.82 -8.73
C PHE A 80 -14.26 21.75 -10.25
N LEU A 81 -13.60 20.79 -10.90
CA LEU A 81 -13.70 20.60 -12.34
C LEU A 81 -15.12 20.15 -12.75
N VAL A 82 -15.77 19.29 -11.96
CA VAL A 82 -17.19 18.95 -12.14
C VAL A 82 -18.10 20.16 -11.92
N LEU A 83 -17.85 20.97 -10.88
CA LEU A 83 -18.60 22.21 -10.62
C LEU A 83 -18.48 23.21 -11.77
N ILE A 84 -17.29 23.39 -12.35
CA ILE A 84 -17.08 24.25 -13.52
C ILE A 84 -17.93 23.76 -14.70
N PHE A 85 -17.90 22.46 -14.99
CA PHE A 85 -18.75 21.90 -16.07
C PHE A 85 -20.24 22.10 -15.80
N LEU A 86 -20.67 21.95 -14.54
CA LEU A 86 -22.06 22.20 -14.16
C LEU A 86 -22.45 23.67 -14.37
N PHE A 87 -21.59 24.61 -13.99
CA PHE A 87 -21.82 26.05 -14.21
C PHE A 87 -21.80 26.44 -15.70
N MET A 88 -21.05 25.72 -16.53
CA MET A 88 -21.10 25.85 -17.99
C MET A 88 -22.38 25.28 -18.62
N GLY A 89 -23.32 24.77 -17.80
CA GLY A 89 -24.60 24.20 -18.26
C GLY A 89 -24.48 22.78 -18.79
N VAL A 90 -23.36 22.09 -18.54
CA VAL A 90 -23.17 20.69 -18.95
C VAL A 90 -24.04 19.81 -18.05
N LYS A 91 -24.91 19.00 -18.66
CA LYS A 91 -25.75 18.03 -17.93
C LYS A 91 -24.86 17.00 -17.23
N GLY A 92 -25.25 16.59 -16.02
CA GLY A 92 -24.52 15.59 -15.22
C GLY A 92 -24.24 14.28 -15.97
N ASP A 93 -25.16 13.87 -16.85
CA ASP A 93 -25.01 12.66 -17.68
C ASP A 93 -23.83 12.76 -18.66
N THR A 94 -23.57 13.94 -19.22
CA THR A 94 -22.44 14.18 -20.12
C THR A 94 -21.12 14.14 -19.36
N ILE A 95 -21.11 14.65 -18.13
CA ILE A 95 -19.94 14.62 -17.23
C ILE A 95 -19.62 13.15 -16.87
N ALA A 96 -20.62 12.39 -16.45
CA ALA A 96 -20.46 10.95 -16.20
C ALA A 96 -19.98 10.19 -17.45
N GLY A 97 -20.42 10.60 -18.64
CA GLY A 97 -19.94 10.06 -19.91
C GLY A 97 -18.45 10.33 -20.17
N VAL A 98 -17.96 11.54 -19.87
CA VAL A 98 -16.54 11.89 -20.04
C VAL A 98 -15.66 11.15 -19.05
N PHE A 99 -16.04 11.10 -17.76
CA PHE A 99 -15.24 10.40 -16.75
C PHE A 99 -15.34 8.87 -16.84
N GLY A 100 -16.46 8.34 -17.36
CA GLY A 100 -16.71 6.91 -17.45
C GLY A 100 -16.34 6.25 -18.79
N LYS A 101 -16.37 6.98 -19.91
CA LYS A 101 -16.08 6.43 -21.25
C LYS A 101 -14.82 6.99 -21.91
N ASN A 102 -14.33 8.16 -21.52
CA ASN A 102 -13.14 8.72 -22.14
C ASN A 102 -11.89 8.04 -21.58
N GLN A 103 -11.36 7.07 -22.33
CA GLN A 103 -10.18 6.29 -21.96
C GLN A 103 -8.97 7.19 -21.66
N PHE A 104 -8.82 8.34 -22.33
CA PHE A 104 -7.72 9.27 -22.06
C PHE A 104 -7.77 9.84 -20.64
N VAL A 105 -8.96 10.26 -20.17
CA VAL A 105 -9.15 10.84 -18.84
C VAL A 105 -8.86 9.79 -17.75
N ILE A 106 -9.36 8.57 -17.95
CA ILE A 106 -9.10 7.45 -17.03
C ILE A 106 -7.60 7.15 -16.95
N TRP A 107 -6.90 7.11 -18.09
CA TRP A 107 -5.46 6.87 -18.13
C TRP A 107 -4.65 7.97 -17.44
N VAL A 108 -5.03 9.25 -17.61
CA VAL A 108 -4.38 10.36 -16.91
C VAL A 108 -4.56 10.25 -15.40
N VAL A 109 -5.78 9.94 -14.93
CA VAL A 109 -6.05 9.76 -13.49
C VAL A 109 -5.25 8.58 -12.93
N ILE A 110 -5.18 7.46 -13.65
CA ILE A 110 -4.38 6.29 -13.23
C ILE A 110 -2.89 6.64 -13.18
N LEU A 111 -2.35 7.33 -14.19
CA LEU A 111 -0.94 7.70 -14.24
C LEU A 111 -0.56 8.65 -13.10
N VAL A 112 -1.42 9.63 -12.80
CA VAL A 112 -1.24 10.54 -11.67
C VAL A 112 -1.28 9.77 -10.35
N ALA A 113 -2.28 8.89 -10.16
CA ALA A 113 -2.39 8.07 -8.96
C ALA A 113 -1.17 7.16 -8.76
N LEU A 114 -0.68 6.55 -9.84
CA LEU A 114 0.49 5.68 -9.82
C LEU A 114 1.78 6.47 -9.56
N GLY A 115 1.89 7.70 -10.08
CA GLY A 115 2.98 8.62 -9.76
C GLY A 115 3.01 9.01 -8.29
N ILE A 116 1.86 9.34 -7.70
CA ILE A 116 1.71 9.64 -6.27
C ILE A 116 2.10 8.42 -5.42
N PHE A 117 1.63 7.24 -5.80
CA PHE A 117 1.97 5.99 -5.12
C PHE A 117 3.47 5.69 -5.19
N GLY A 118 4.07 5.82 -6.38
CA GLY A 118 5.50 5.63 -6.58
C GLY A 118 6.35 6.61 -5.78
N TYR A 119 5.95 7.88 -5.74
CA TYR A 119 6.58 8.89 -4.91
C TYR A 119 6.52 8.53 -3.42
N ALA A 120 5.35 8.12 -2.91
CA ALA A 120 5.20 7.74 -1.51
C ALA A 120 6.02 6.50 -1.14
N MET A 121 6.06 5.49 -2.02
CA MET A 121 6.89 4.30 -1.84
C MET A 121 8.38 4.67 -1.82
N MET A 122 8.82 5.55 -2.73
CA MET A 122 10.19 6.04 -2.76
C MET A 122 10.53 6.85 -1.51
N GLN A 123 9.58 7.60 -0.93
CA GLN A 123 9.84 8.36 0.29
C GLN A 123 9.98 7.47 1.53
N VAL A 124 9.21 6.38 1.63
CA VAL A 124 9.24 5.49 2.80
C VAL A 124 10.35 4.43 2.69
N TYR A 125 10.53 3.88 1.49
CA TYR A 125 11.48 2.79 1.26
C TYR A 125 12.75 3.24 0.52
N GLY A 126 12.87 4.51 0.14
CA GLY A 126 14.01 5.04 -0.60
C GLY A 126 15.32 4.90 0.16
N ASP A 127 15.32 5.17 1.46
CA ASP A 127 16.50 5.00 2.31
C ASP A 127 16.90 3.52 2.42
N ALA A 128 15.93 2.61 2.53
CA ALA A 128 16.18 1.18 2.55
C ALA A 128 16.81 0.70 1.23
N VAL A 129 16.38 1.24 0.10
CA VAL A 129 16.95 0.92 -1.23
C VAL A 129 18.32 1.57 -1.44
N HIS A 130 18.51 2.81 -1.00
CA HIS A 130 19.77 3.54 -1.12
C HIS A 130 20.90 2.89 -0.30
N ASN A 131 20.59 2.45 0.91
CA ASN A 131 21.54 1.73 1.77
C ASN A 131 21.98 0.37 1.21
N ILE A 132 21.19 -0.24 0.32
CA ILE A 132 21.55 -1.51 -0.35
C ILE A 132 22.37 -1.26 -1.63
N THR A 133 22.27 -0.05 -2.21
CA THR A 133 22.80 0.24 -3.55
C THR A 133 24.12 1.04 -3.53
N ASN A 134 24.55 1.56 -2.37
CA ASN A 134 25.83 2.27 -2.27
C ASN A 134 27.02 1.29 -2.31
N PRO A 135 27.92 1.40 -3.32
CA PRO A 135 29.10 0.54 -3.46
C PRO A 135 30.31 0.99 -2.62
N GLU A 136 30.21 2.08 -1.85
CA GLU A 136 31.34 2.60 -1.04
C GLU A 136 31.66 1.74 0.20
N ASP A 137 30.86 0.69 0.45
CA ASP A 137 31.01 -0.25 1.56
C ASP A 137 31.60 -1.61 1.13
N GLU A 138 32.54 -1.63 0.17
CA GLU A 138 33.27 -2.88 -0.20
C GLU A 138 34.01 -3.53 0.99
N SER A 139 34.30 -2.79 2.07
CA SER A 139 34.88 -3.37 3.29
C SER A 139 33.89 -4.20 4.13
N ASN A 140 32.59 -4.12 3.82
CA ASN A 140 31.52 -4.66 4.66
C ASN A 140 30.78 -5.86 4.05
N LEU A 141 31.09 -6.34 2.83
CA LEU A 141 30.39 -7.50 2.26
C LEU A 141 30.53 -8.76 3.13
N ASN A 142 31.72 -9.05 3.66
CA ASN A 142 31.92 -10.17 4.58
C ASN A 142 31.23 -9.95 5.94
N SER A 143 31.19 -8.70 6.41
CA SER A 143 30.50 -8.31 7.65
C SER A 143 28.98 -8.46 7.51
N GLN A 144 28.41 -8.02 6.39
CA GLN A 144 26.98 -8.06 6.09
C GLN A 144 26.49 -9.47 5.76
N ILE A 145 27.25 -10.26 4.99
CA ILE A 145 26.94 -11.68 4.77
C ILE A 145 26.99 -12.43 6.11
N GLY A 146 27.99 -12.14 6.95
CA GLY A 146 28.05 -12.64 8.32
C GLY A 146 26.82 -12.23 9.13
N GLN A 147 26.42 -10.96 9.08
CA GLN A 147 25.29 -10.44 9.84
C GLN A 147 23.95 -11.03 9.40
N ILE A 148 23.78 -11.32 8.09
CA ILE A 148 22.60 -11.96 7.53
C ILE A 148 22.55 -13.44 7.90
N LEU A 149 23.67 -14.17 7.76
CA LEU A 149 23.75 -15.60 8.12
C LEU A 149 23.60 -15.82 9.63
N PHE A 150 24.17 -14.94 10.44
CA PHE A 150 24.07 -14.97 11.90
C PHE A 150 22.92 -14.13 12.46
N HIS A 151 21.97 -13.71 11.62
CA HIS A 151 20.79 -13.02 12.11
C HIS A 151 19.95 -14.00 12.96
N PRO A 152 19.48 -13.62 14.18
CA PRO A 152 18.76 -14.54 15.08
C PRO A 152 17.56 -15.23 14.42
N LYS A 153 16.87 -14.53 13.52
CA LYS A 153 15.74 -15.05 12.74
C LYS A 153 16.14 -16.09 11.68
N VAL A 154 17.27 -15.89 10.99
CA VAL A 154 17.76 -16.82 9.96
C VAL A 154 18.31 -18.08 10.61
N MET A 155 19.04 -17.93 11.72
CA MET A 155 19.50 -19.07 12.54
C MET A 155 18.33 -19.88 13.10
N ALA A 156 17.26 -19.23 13.57
CA ALA A 156 16.05 -19.93 14.00
C ALA A 156 15.37 -20.69 12.86
N MET A 157 15.28 -20.09 11.67
CA MET A 157 14.74 -20.76 10.48
C MET A 157 15.57 -21.99 10.10
N ALA A 158 16.91 -21.85 10.06
CA ALA A 158 17.81 -22.95 9.75
C ALA A 158 17.69 -24.10 10.77
N LEU A 159 17.60 -23.78 12.06
CA LEU A 159 17.42 -24.74 13.13
C LEU A 159 16.10 -25.52 12.97
N ILE A 160 14.99 -24.84 12.69
CA ILE A 160 13.70 -25.49 12.44
C ILE A 160 13.77 -26.44 11.23
N LEU A 161 14.48 -26.03 10.18
CA LEU A 161 14.67 -26.84 8.97
C LEU A 161 15.47 -28.12 9.26
N VAL A 162 16.53 -28.02 10.06
CA VAL A 162 17.34 -29.17 10.50
C VAL A 162 16.52 -30.12 11.38
N ILE A 163 15.79 -29.59 12.38
CA ILE A 163 14.93 -30.41 13.24
C ILE A 163 13.86 -31.13 12.39
N SER A 164 13.20 -30.42 11.49
CA SER A 164 12.19 -30.99 10.59
C SER A 164 12.78 -32.09 9.71
N GLY A 165 13.97 -31.88 9.15
CA GLY A 165 14.68 -32.88 8.35
C GLY A 165 15.05 -34.14 9.15
N LEU A 166 15.50 -33.98 10.41
CA LEU A 166 15.82 -35.11 11.28
C LEU A 166 14.58 -35.91 11.67
N ILE A 167 13.45 -35.24 11.93
CA ILE A 167 12.16 -35.90 12.21
C ILE A 167 11.74 -36.75 11.00
N VAL A 168 11.78 -36.19 9.79
CA VAL A 168 11.45 -36.92 8.56
C VAL A 168 12.37 -38.12 8.37
N ARG A 169 13.68 -37.95 8.60
CA ARG A 169 14.65 -39.05 8.51
C ARG A 169 14.35 -40.17 9.51
N PHE A 170 14.06 -39.86 10.76
CA PHE A 170 13.72 -40.85 11.79
C PHE A 170 12.44 -41.62 11.44
N VAL A 171 11.40 -40.91 10.98
CA VAL A 171 10.15 -41.52 10.54
C VAL A 171 10.38 -42.42 9.31
N SER A 172 11.19 -41.99 8.35
CA SER A 172 11.52 -42.79 7.17
C SER A 172 12.40 -44.01 7.47
N ALA A 173 13.22 -43.96 8.51
CA ALA A 173 14.14 -45.04 8.90
C ALA A 173 13.48 -46.12 9.78
N THR A 174 12.24 -45.92 10.21
CA THR A 174 11.48 -46.88 11.04
C THR A 174 10.56 -47.77 10.18
N ARG A 175 10.91 -47.97 8.90
CA ARG A 175 10.25 -48.89 7.96
C ARG A 175 11.26 -49.85 7.34
#